data_AF-A0AAU8XVI1-F1
#
_entry.id   AF-A0AAU8XVI1-F1
#
_cell.length_a   1.000
_cell.length_b   1.000
_cell.length_c   1.000
_cell.angle_alpha   90.00
_cell.angle_beta   90.00
_cell.angle_gamma   90.00
#
_symmetry.space_group_name_H-M   'P 1'
#
loop_
_entity.id
_entity.type
_entity.pdbx_description
1 polymer ?
#
loop_
_entity_poly.entity_id
_entity_poly.type
_entity_poly.pdbx_seq_one_letter_code
_entity_poly.pdbx_strand_id
1 'polypeptide(L)' 'MKNKSIGAELKRLRKSLGLMQAEMTLDGKIISVGQYSKVEKGIHEIGVDTLLINCRRKHGISIP' A
#
# COMPACT_ATOMS: atom_id res chain seq x y z
N MET A 1 -23.11 -3.53 1.70
CA MET A 1 -21.96 -2.64 1.97
C MET A 1 -20.78 -3.12 1.13
N LYS A 2 -20.17 -2.29 0.26
CA LYS A 2 -18.93 -2.71 -0.44
C LYS A 2 -17.87 -2.96 0.63
N ASN A 3 -17.43 -4.21 0.78
CA ASN A 3 -16.34 -4.57 1.70
C ASN A 3 -15.16 -3.63 1.43
N LYS A 4 -14.88 -2.73 2.38
CA LYS A 4 -13.73 -1.83 2.31
C LYS A 4 -12.51 -2.67 2.68
N SER A 5 -11.93 -3.38 1.71
CA SER A 5 -10.66 -4.04 1.95
C SER A 5 -9.57 -3.00 2.15
N ILE A 6 -8.56 -3.32 2.96
CA ILE A 6 -7.38 -2.48 3.18
C ILE A 6 -6.73 -2.09 1.83
N GLY A 7 -6.70 -3.02 0.87
CA GLY A 7 -6.21 -2.78 -0.48
C GLY A 7 -7.00 -1.72 -1.26
N ALA A 8 -8.33 -1.67 -1.10
CA ALA A 8 -9.15 -0.65 -1.74
C ALA A 8 -8.89 0.75 -1.16
N GLU A 9 -8.65 0.85 0.16
CA GLU A 9 -8.25 2.12 0.80
C GLU A 9 -6.84 2.55 0.38
N LEU A 10 -5.88 1.61 0.33
CA LEU A 10 -4.53 1.88 -0.17
C LEU A 10 -4.55 2.42 -1.60
N LYS A 11 -5.37 1.84 -2.48
CA LYS A 11 -5.56 2.33 -3.84
C LYS A 11 -6.15 3.73 -3.89
N ARG A 12 -7.13 4.02 -3.04
CA ARG A 12 -7.73 5.37 -2.92
C ARG A 12 -6.68 6.39 -2.47
N LEU A 13 -5.97 6.10 -1.39
CA LEU A 13 -4.92 6.94 -0.83
C LEU A 13 -3.80 7.21 -1.85
N ARG A 14 -3.30 6.15 -2.50
CA ARG A 14 -2.27 6.29 -3.53
C ARG A 14 -2.71 7.24 -4.65
N LYS A 15 -3.94 7.10 -5.13
CA LYS A 15 -4.50 7.97 -6.17
C LYS A 15 -4.68 9.40 -5.69
N SER A 16 -5.15 9.63 -4.46
CA SER A 16 -5.31 10.99 -3.92
C SER A 16 -3.97 11.71 -3.74
N LEU A 17 -2.89 10.96 -3.52
CA LEU A 17 -1.53 11.48 -3.43
C LEU A 17 -0.82 11.60 -4.78
N GLY A 18 -1.45 11.22 -5.89
CA GLY A 18 -0.84 11.26 -7.22
C GLY A 18 0.29 10.26 -7.44
N LEU A 19 0.34 9.18 -6.64
CA LEU A 19 1.47 8.25 -6.64
C LEU A 19 1.26 7.04 -7.57
N MET A 20 2.37 6.59 -8.13
CA MET A 20 2.47 5.30 -8.82
C MET A 20 2.55 4.15 -7.82
N GLN A 21 2.18 2.95 -8.26
CA GLN A 21 2.34 1.74 -7.43
C GLN A 21 3.82 1.49 -7.11
N ALA A 22 4.74 1.81 -8.03
CA ALA A 22 6.18 1.68 -7.83
C ALA A 22 6.69 2.58 -6.69
N GLU A 23 6.16 3.81 -6.58
CA GLU A 23 6.51 4.71 -5.47
C GLU A 23 6.02 4.19 -4.13
N MET A 24 4.85 3.53 -4.09
CA MET A 24 4.35 2.91 -2.87
C MET A 24 5.20 1.73 -2.41
N THR A 25 5.92 1.07 -3.33
CA THR A 25 6.72 -0.12 -3.01
C THR A 25 8.23 0.12 -2.97
N LEU A 26 8.66 1.38 -3.13
CA LEU A 26 10.06 1.76 -3.35
C LEU A 26 10.70 0.98 -4.51
N ASP A 27 10.05 1.01 -5.67
CA ASP A 27 10.45 0.29 -6.89
C ASP A 27 10.64 -1.21 -6.67
N GLY A 28 9.81 -1.80 -5.80
CA GLY A 28 9.82 -3.22 -5.51
C GLY A 28 10.67 -3.64 -4.31
N LYS A 29 11.37 -2.71 -3.65
CA LYS A 29 12.26 -3.03 -2.50
C LYS A 29 11.51 -3.50 -1.25
N ILE A 30 10.25 -3.08 -1.05
CA ILE A 30 9.43 -3.50 0.10
C ILE A 30 8.58 -4.72 -0.27
N ILE A 31 7.92 -4.66 -1.41
CA ILE A 31 7.08 -5.69 -2.00
C ILE A 31 7.08 -5.49 -3.50
N SER A 32 7.00 -6.54 -4.31
CA SER A 32 6.97 -6.34 -5.76
C SER A 32 5.76 -5.49 -6.18
N VAL A 33 5.92 -4.66 -7.21
CA VAL A 33 4.83 -3.83 -7.77
C VAL A 33 3.63 -4.71 -8.17
N GLY A 34 3.89 -5.90 -8.71
CA GLY A 34 2.86 -6.87 -9.08
C GLY A 34 2.07 -7.40 -7.89
N GLN A 35 2.74 -7.74 -6.79
CA GLN A 35 2.06 -8.14 -5.54
C GLN A 35 1.26 -6.98 -4.95
N TYR A 36 1.82 -5.77 -4.91
CA TYR A 36 1.08 -4.59 -4.44
C TYR A 36 -0.18 -4.33 -5.29
N SER A 37 -0.10 -4.53 -6.61
CA SER A 37 -1.26 -4.44 -7.50
C SER A 37 -2.33 -5.50 -7.20
N LYS A 38 -1.93 -6.71 -6.79
CA LYS A 38 -2.86 -7.76 -6.32
C LYS A 38 -3.49 -7.39 -4.98
N VAL A 39 -2.74 -6.77 -4.06
CA VAL A 39 -3.25 -6.23 -2.80
C VAL A 39 -4.33 -5.18 -3.06
N GLU A 40 -4.08 -4.21 -3.94
CA GLU A 40 -5.06 -3.17 -4.29
C GLU A 40 -6.36 -3.73 -4.90
N LYS A 41 -6.30 -4.93 -5.49
CA LYS A 41 -7.45 -5.64 -6.07
C LYS A 41 -8.14 -6.57 -5.06
N GLY A 42 -7.61 -6.71 -3.84
CA GLY A 42 -8.10 -7.66 -2.83
C GLY A 42 -7.80 -9.12 -3.17
N ILE A 43 -6.84 -9.38 -4.06
CA ILE A 43 -6.42 -10.73 -4.47
C ILE A 43 -5.33 -11.27 -3.54
N HIS A 44 -4.60 -10.39 -2.86
CA HIS A 44 -3.58 -10.73 -1.87
C HIS A 44 -3.78 -9.91 -0.61
N GLU A 45 -3.46 -10.52 0.51
CA GLU A 45 -3.29 -9.80 1.77
C GLU A 45 -1.91 -9.11 1.78
N ILE A 46 -1.78 -8.11 2.65
CA ILE A 46 -0.53 -7.42 2.90
C ILE A 46 -0.14 -7.64 4.36
N GLY A 47 1.10 -8.02 4.60
CA GLY A 47 1.63 -8.14 5.96
C GLY A 47 1.62 -6.80 6.67
N VAL A 48 1.41 -6.81 7.98
CA VAL A 48 1.38 -5.59 8.82
C VAL A 48 2.70 -4.83 8.66
N ASP A 49 3.85 -5.49 8.75
CA ASP A 49 5.15 -4.83 8.61
C ASP A 49 5.32 -4.13 7.26
N THR A 50 4.94 -4.80 6.17
CA THR A 50 4.95 -4.22 4.80
C THR A 50 4.05 -2.98 4.73
N LEU A 51 2.86 -3.05 5.33
CA LEU A 51 1.93 -1.93 5.40
C LEU A 51 2.51 -0.75 6.20
N LEU A 52 3.11 -1.03 7.36
CA LEU A 52 3.71 0.01 8.21
C LEU A 52 4.93 0.66 7.56
N ILE A 53 5.78 -0.11 6.86
CA ILE A 53 6.91 0.43 6.10
C ILE A 53 6.41 1.35 4.98
N ASN A 54 5.34 0.95 4.26
CA ASN A 54 4.71 1.80 3.23
C ASN A 54 4.15 3.10 3.82
N CYS A 55 3.56 3.06 5.02
CA CYS A 55 3.02 4.25 5.71
C CYS A 55 4.12 5.16 6.30
N ARG A 56 5.20 4.59 6.87
CA ARG A 56 6.22 5.33 7.64
C ARG A 56 6.99 6.37 6.82
N ARG A 57 7.30 6.10 5.54
CA ARG A 57 8.32 6.88 4.82
C ARG A 57 7.87 8.19 4.17
N LYS A 58 6.57 8.49 4.10
CA LYS A 58 6.09 9.75 3.48
C LYS A 58 5.38 10.73 4.41
N HIS A 59 5.02 10.32 5.64
CA HIS A 59 4.23 11.14 6.56
C HIS A 59 4.77 11.25 8.00
N GLY A 60 5.95 10.70 8.32
CA GLY A 60 6.53 10.83 9.66
C GLY A 60 5.72 10.13 10.77
N ILE A 61 4.91 9.13 10.42
CA ILE A 61 4.11 8.39 11.39
C ILE A 61 5.03 7.44 12.17
N SER A 62 5.38 7.82 13.39
CA SER A 62 5.97 6.92 14.37
C SER A 62 4.87 5.99 14.90
N ILE A 63 5.08 4.69 14.75
CA ILE A 63 4.29 3.66 15.43
C ILE A 63 5.20 3.12 16.53
N PRO A 64 4.74 3.09 17.79
CA PRO A 64 5.53 2.65 18.94
C PRO A 64 6.06 1.22 18.77
#